data_AF-E4SIZ0-F1
#
_entry.id   AF-E4SIZ0-F1
#
_cell.length_a   1.000
_cell.length_b   1.000
_cell.length_c   1.000
_cell.angle_alpha   90.00
_cell.angle_beta   90.00
_cell.angle_gamma   90.00
#
_symmetry.space_group_name_H-M   'P 1'
#
loop_
_entity.id
_entity.type
_entity.pdbx_description
1 polymer ?
#
loop_
_entity_poly.entity_id
_entity_poly.type
_entity_poly.pdbx_seq_one_letter_code
_entity_poly.pdbx_strand_id
1 'polypeptide(L)' 'MTIYEMFVQMWELDYQMKLVGFDKAYFQERVRQGQLTADDYKKIVGEAYVAQTTNQTQPTA' A
#
# COMPACT_ATOMS: atom_id res chain seq x y z
N MET A 1 15.56 -11.81 -3.33
CA MET A 1 14.54 -10.85 -3.80
C MET A 1 13.35 -10.95 -2.88
N THR A 2 13.09 -9.90 -2.11
CA THR A 2 11.96 -9.82 -1.19
C THR A 2 10.71 -9.37 -1.94
N ILE A 3 9.52 -9.69 -1.40
CA ILE A 3 8.24 -9.23 -1.96
C ILE A 3 8.20 -7.70 -2.07
N TYR A 4 8.86 -7.03 -1.14
CA TYR A 4 9.00 -5.58 -1.10
C TYR A 4 9.75 -5.04 -2.33
N GLU A 5 10.91 -5.62 -2.68
CA GLU A 5 11.67 -5.23 -3.87
C GLU A 5 10.86 -5.45 -5.16
N MET A 6 10.04 -6.50 -5.21
CA MET A 6 9.15 -6.76 -6.33
C MET A 6 8.05 -5.70 -6.47
N PHE A 7 7.44 -5.25 -5.37
CA PHE A 7 6.42 -4.18 -5.40
C PHE A 7 6.99 -2.82 -5.79
N VAL A 8 8.21 -2.49 -5.34
CA VAL A 8 8.88 -1.23 -5.73
C VAL A 8 9.18 -1.22 -7.23
N GLN A 9 9.76 -2.30 -7.77
CA GLN A 9 10.03 -2.38 -9.21
C GLN A 9 8.74 -2.28 -10.04
N MET A 10 7.65 -2.90 -9.57
CA MET A 10 6.36 -2.84 -10.26
C MET A 10 5.75 -1.44 -10.23
N TRP A 11 5.86 -0.72 -9.11
CA TRP A 11 5.47 0.69 -8.98
C TRP A 11 6.27 1.59 -9.91
N GLU A 12 7.60 1.46 -9.93
CA GLU A 12 8.46 2.27 -10.79
C GLU A 12 8.20 2.01 -12.28
N LEU A 13 7.96 0.75 -12.67
CA LEU A 13 7.61 0.40 -14.05
C LEU A 13 6.24 0.96 -14.44
N ASP A 14 5.23 0.86 -13.57
CA ASP A 14 3.86 1.35 -13.81
C ASP A 14 3.86 2.89 -13.93
N TYR A 15 4.62 3.57 -13.05
CA TYR A 15 4.82 5.03 -13.10
C TYR A 15 5.53 5.48 -14.39
N GLN A 16 6.58 4.76 -14.82
CA GLN A 16 7.30 5.04 -16.06
C GLN A 16 6.45 4.76 -17.32
N MET A 17 5.65 3.70 -17.31
CA MET A 17 4.82 3.30 -18.45
C MET A 17 3.43 3.95 -18.48
N LYS A 18 3.04 4.72 -17.45
CA LYS A 18 1.66 5.20 -17.23
C LYS A 18 0.62 4.08 -17.34
N LEU A 19 1.00 2.88 -16.90
CA LEU A 19 0.06 1.79 -16.80
C LEU A 19 -0.91 2.14 -15.64
N VAL A 20 -2.21 1.94 -15.84
CA VAL A 20 -3.25 2.39 -14.91
C VAL A 20 -3.65 1.23 -14.02
N GLY A 21 -2.70 0.68 -13.25
CA GLY A 21 -2.90 -0.55 -12.49
C GLY A 21 -2.37 -0.52 -11.06
N PHE A 22 -1.19 0.08 -10.87
CA PHE A 22 -0.51 0.17 -9.59
C PHE A 22 -0.52 1.62 -9.13
N ASP A 23 -1.72 2.19 -8.99
CA ASP A 23 -1.91 3.57 -8.52
C ASP A 23 -2.03 3.62 -6.99
N LYS A 24 -2.08 4.82 -6.41
CA LYS A 24 -2.12 4.99 -4.94
C LYS A 24 -3.22 4.16 -4.28
N ALA A 25 -4.40 4.12 -4.89
CA ALA A 25 -5.55 3.36 -4.41
C ALA A 25 -5.26 1.85 -4.27
N TYR A 26 -4.47 1.27 -5.19
CA TYR A 26 -4.06 -0.12 -5.12
C TYR A 26 -3.24 -0.41 -3.86
N PHE A 27 -2.25 0.43 -3.57
CA PHE A 27 -1.41 0.25 -2.37
C PHE A 27 -2.17 0.58 -1.09
N GLN A 28 -3.08 1.54 -1.13
CA GLN A 28 -3.97 1.83 0.00
C GLN A 28 -4.84 0.61 0.36
N GLU A 29 -5.42 -0.07 -0.64
CA GLU A 29 -6.17 -1.31 -0.44
C GLU A 29 -5.30 -2.43 0.14
N ARG A 30 -4.05 -2.58 -0.34
CA ARG A 30 -3.10 -3.56 0.23
C ARG A 30 -2.78 -3.29 1.69
N VAL A 31 -2.63 -2.02 2.08
CA VAL A 31 -2.47 -1.63 3.48
C VAL A 31 -3.72 -1.96 4.28
N ARG A 32 -4.91 -1.65 3.74
CA ARG A 32 -6.19 -1.94 4.39
C ARG A 32 -6.43 -3.44 4.61
N GLN A 33 -5.93 -4.28 3.69
CA GLN A 33 -6.00 -5.74 3.78
C GLN A 33 -4.89 -6.35 4.66
N GLY A 34 -3.98 -5.54 5.22
CA GLY A 34 -2.87 -6.02 6.04
C GLY A 34 -1.75 -6.72 5.27
N GLN A 35 -1.77 -6.65 3.94
CA GLN A 35 -0.70 -7.20 3.08
C GLN A 35 0.52 -6.28 3.01
N LEU A 36 0.33 -5.00 3.36
CA LEU A 36 1.35 -3.97 3.32
C LEU A 36 1.24 -3.12 4.60
N THR A 37 2.37 -2.65 5.13
CA THR A 37 2.32 -1.72 6.27
C THR A 37 2.21 -0.28 5.78
N ALA A 38 1.71 0.63 6.62
CA ALA A 38 1.71 2.07 6.33
C ALA A 38 3.13 2.61 6.06
N ASP A 39 4.14 2.02 6.70
CA ASP A 39 5.55 2.36 6.49
C ASP A 39 6.05 1.92 5.11
N ASP A 40 5.71 0.70 4.69
CA ASP A 40 6.03 0.21 3.34
C ASP A 40 5.32 1.02 2.26
N TYR A 41 4.06 1.40 2.47
CA TYR A 41 3.33 2.28 1.56
C TYR A 41 4.07 3.60 1.36
N LYS A 42 4.53 4.21 2.47
CA LYS A 42 5.26 5.48 2.42
C LYS A 42 6.55 5.36 1.62
N LYS A 43 7.24 4.22 1.70
CA LYS A 43 8.45 4.00 0.91
C LYS A 43 8.19 3.74 -0.57
N ILE A 44 7.06 3.12 -0.93
CA ILE A 44 6.67 2.85 -2.32
C ILE A 44 6.11 4.12 -2.98
N VAL A 45 5.11 4.74 -2.35
CA VAL A 45 4.36 5.87 -2.92
C VAL A 45 5.01 7.22 -2.61
N GLY A 46 5.88 7.29 -1.60
CA GLY A 46 6.49 8.54 -1.13
C GLY A 46 5.58 9.37 -0.21
N GLU A 47 4.31 8.99 -0.05
CA GLU A 47 3.33 9.68 0.78
C GLU A 47 2.98 8.89 2.02
N ALA A 48 2.79 9.58 3.15
CA ALA A 48 2.28 8.92 4.35
C ALA A 48 0.82 8.52 4.14
N TYR A 49 0.51 7.24 4.31
CA TYR A 49 -0.85 6.75 4.36
C TYR A 49 -1.17 6.20 5.74
N VAL A 50 -2.09 6.87 6.42
CA VAL A 50 -2.71 6.34 7.62
C VAL A 50 -4.01 5.72 7.18
N ALA A 51 -4.00 4.40 6.92
CA ALA A 51 -5.26 3.67 6.84
C ALA A 51 -5.97 3.92 8.16
N GLN A 52 -7.16 4.52 8.14
CA GLN A 52 -8.05 4.46 9.29
C GLN A 52 -8.32 2.97 9.47
N THR A 53 -7.57 2.34 10.37
CA THR A 53 -7.88 1.02 10.88
C THR A 53 -9.30 1.14 11.40
N THR A 54 -10.26 0.67 10.61
CA THR A 54 -11.56 0.26 11.12
C THR A 54 -11.28 -0.97 11.98
N ASN A 55 -10.61 -0.78 13.11
CA ASN A 55 -10.73 -1.63 14.26
C ASN A 55 -12.16 -1.40 14.76
N GLN A 56 -13.14 -1.93 14.03
CA GLN A 56 -14.39 -2.39 14.64
C GLN A 56 -14.09 -3.70 15.37
N THR A 57 -13.23 -3.60 16.38
CA THR A 57 -13.40 -4.38 17.60
C THR A 57 -13.78 -3.35 18.64
N GLN A 58 -15.03 -2.90 18.56
CA GLN A 58 -15.70 -2.38 19.74
C GLN A 58 -15.89 -3.59 20.66
N PRO A 59 -15.19 -3.69 21.80
CA PRO A 59 -15.60 -4.64 22.82
C PRO A 59 -16.85 -4.03 23.43
N THR A 60 -18.02 -4.50 23.01
CA THR A 60 -19.23 -4.23 23.78
C THR A 60 -19.10 -5.05 25.06
N ALA A 61 -18.90 -4.34 26.17
CA ALA A 61 -18.91 -4.86 27.52
C ALA A 61 -20.27 -5.47 27.90
#